data_AF-A0A1I2NG14-F1
#
_entry.id   AF-A0A1I2NG14-F1
#
_cell.length_a   1.000
_cell.length_b   1.000
_cell.length_c   1.000
_cell.angle_alpha   90.00
_cell.angle_beta   90.00
_cell.angle_gamma   90.00
#
_symmetry.space_group_name_H-M   'P 1'
#
loop_
_entity.id
_entity.type
_entity.pdbx_description
1 polymer ?
#
loop_
_entity_poly.entity_id
_entity_poly.type
_entity_poly.pdbx_seq_one_letter_code
_entity_poly.pdbx_strand_id
1 'polypeptide(L)' 'MDLEGRSLRERLLQSLVVFVVLFAYGYVQEAFGWRVPVIVAAFFFVIQIAIDGTRNRLDE' A
#
# COMPACT_ATOMS: atom_id res chain seq x y z
N MET A 1 -26.13 2.11 -2.77
CA MET A 1 -25.21 2.82 -1.87
C MET A 1 -24.73 1.80 -0.86
N ASP A 2 -23.62 1.15 -1.15
CA ASP A 2 -23.10 0.07 -0.33
C ASP A 2 -21.56 0.19 -0.33
N LEU A 3 -21.01 0.12 0.88
CA LEU A 3 -19.62 -0.20 1.21
C LEU A 3 -18.55 0.91 1.25
N GLU A 4 -18.85 2.07 1.83
CA GLU A 4 -17.79 3.00 2.30
C GLU A 4 -16.81 2.34 3.32
N GLY A 5 -17.25 1.27 4.00
CA GLY A 5 -16.41 0.49 4.93
C GLY A 5 -15.61 -0.66 4.31
N ARG A 6 -15.94 -1.14 3.10
CA ARG A 6 -15.19 -2.24 2.46
C ARG A 6 -13.88 -1.74 1.87
N SER A 7 -13.90 -0.55 1.26
CA SER A 7 -12.72 0.02 0.58
C SER A 7 -11.57 0.34 1.54
N LEU A 8 -11.85 0.93 2.71
CA LEU A 8 -10.81 1.31 3.66
C LEU A 8 -10.17 0.09 4.33
N ARG A 9 -11.00 -0.88 4.74
CA ARG A 9 -10.52 -2.12 5.36
C ARG A 9 -9.70 -2.96 4.38
N GLU A 10 -10.15 -3.09 3.13
CA GLU A 10 -9.39 -3.79 2.09
C GLU A 10 -8.08 -3.09 1.77
N ARG A 11 -8.07 -1.75 1.71
CA ARG A 11 -6.83 -0.98 1.53
C ARG A 11 -5.84 -1.16 2.67
N LEU A 12 -6.31 -1.13 3.91
CA LEU A 12 -5.46 -1.35 5.08
C LEU A 12 -4.90 -2.78 5.07
N LEU A 13 -5.73 -3.78 4.76
CA LEU A 13 -5.29 -5.17 4.63
C LEU A 13 -4.30 -5.35 3.48
N GLN A 14 -4.55 -4.75 2.32
CA GLN A 14 -3.66 -4.81 1.17
C GLN A 14 -2.31 -4.17 1.48
N SER A 15 -2.32 -3.00 2.11
CA SER A 15 -1.10 -2.29 2.53
C SER A 15 -0.32 -3.10 3.58
N LEU A 16 -1.02 -3.73 4.52
CA LEU A 16 -0.42 -4.60 5.53
C LEU A 16 0.22 -5.84 4.89
N VAL A 17 -0.46 -6.49 3.94
CA VAL A 17 0.09 -7.65 3.22
C VAL A 17 1.32 -7.26 2.42
N VAL A 18 1.28 -6.14 1.69
CA VAL A 18 2.44 -5.61 0.94
C VAL A 18 3.60 -5.33 1.88
N PHE A 19 3.35 -4.70 3.03
CA PHE A 19 4.36 -4.45 4.05
C PHE A 19 5.02 -5.74 4.56
N VAL A 20 4.22 -6.74 4.92
CA VAL A 20 4.72 -8.03 5.44
C VAL A 20 5.54 -8.78 4.38
N VAL A 21 5.09 -8.80 3.12
CA VAL A 21 5.81 -9.44 2.01
C VAL A 21 7.15 -8.76 1.75
N LEU A 22 7.19 -7.43 1.72
CA LEU A 22 8.42 -6.67 1.54
C LEU A 22 9.37 -6.80 2.74
N PHE A 23 8.81 -6.88 3.95
CA PHE A 23 9.57 -7.12 5.17
C PHE A 23 10.23 -8.50 5.15
N ALA A 24 9.46 -9.55 4.82
CA ALA A 24 9.98 -10.91 4.68
C ALA A 24 11.03 -11.00 3.57
N TYR A 25 10.81 -10.34 2.43
CA TYR A 25 11.78 -10.28 1.33
C TYR A 25 13.08 -9.59 1.74
N GLY A 26 12.99 -8.45 2.44
CA GLY A 26 14.15 -7.72 2.96
C GLY A 26 14.92 -8.50 4.02
N TYR A 27 14.20 -9.23 4.87
CA TYR A 27 14.79 -10.13 5.87
C TYR A 27 15.56 -11.29 5.22
N VAL A 28 14.97 -11.94 4.22
CA VAL A 28 15.59 -13.07 3.49
C VAL A 28 16.80 -12.63 2.67
N GLN A 29 16.76 -11.44 2.09
CA GLN A 29 17.84 -10.98 1.22
C GLN A 29 19.11 -10.56 1.99
N GLU A 30 19.06 -10.28 3.30
CA GLU A 30 20.19 -9.79 4.13
C GLU A 30 21.03 -8.62 3.52
N ALA A 31 20.58 -8.05 2.40
CA ALA A 31 21.41 -7.26 1.49
C ALA A 31 21.05 -5.77 1.47
N PHE A 32 19.88 -5.39 1.98
CA PHE A 32 19.43 -4.01 1.99
C PHE A 32 18.81 -3.68 3.33
N GLY A 33 19.56 -2.94 4.16
CA GLY A 33 19.05 -2.37 5.40
C GLY A 33 17.68 -1.74 5.19
N TRP A 34 16.84 -1.78 6.22
CA TRP A 34 15.38 -1.67 6.20
C TRP A 34 14.78 -0.44 5.47
N ARG A 35 15.61 0.48 4.98
CA ARG A 35 15.25 1.66 4.18
C ARG A 35 14.54 1.30 2.87
N VAL A 36 15.03 0.33 2.10
CA VAL A 36 14.44 0.01 0.78
C VAL A 36 12.98 -0.45 0.90
N PRO A 37 12.63 -1.45 1.73
CA PRO A 37 11.24 -1.87 1.87
C PRO A 37 10.33 -0.77 2.45
N VAL A 38 10.84 0.07 3.37
CA VAL A 38 10.09 1.23 3.89
C VAL A 38 9.79 2.25 2.81
N ILE A 39 10.77 2.58 1.95
CA ILE A 39 10.58 3.50 0.82
C ILE A 39 9.56 2.93 -0.17
N VAL A 40 9.68 1.65 -0.54
CA VAL A 40 8.75 1.01 -1.48
C VAL A 40 7.32 0.99 -0.92
N ALA A 41 7.15 0.67 0.37
CA ALA A 41 5.85 0.71 1.03
C ALA A 41 5.26 2.13 1.05
N ALA A 42 6.06 3.15 1.36
CA ALA A 42 5.63 4.55 1.34
C ALA A 42 5.21 5.01 -0.07
N PHE A 43 5.99 4.68 -1.09
CA PHE A 43 5.65 4.99 -2.49
C PHE A 43 4.37 4.28 -2.93
N PHE A 44 4.20 3.01 -2.59
CA PHE A 44 2.99 2.26 -2.90
C PHE A 44 1.76 2.91 -2.26
N PHE A 45 1.86 3.34 -1.01
CA PHE A 45 0.78 4.02 -0.30
C PHE A 45 0.43 5.37 -0.96
N VAL A 46 1.42 6.17 -1.35
CA VAL A 46 1.22 7.45 -2.04
C VAL A 46 0.54 7.24 -3.40
N ILE A 47 1.00 6.26 -4.18
CA ILE A 47 0.40 5.93 -5.48
C ILE A 47 -1.05 5.51 -5.31
N GLN A 48 -1.36 4.69 -4.32
CA GLN A 48 -2.74 4.31 -4.03
C GLN A 48 -3.60 5.53 -3.70
N ILE A 49 -3.16 6.41 -2.81
CA ILE A 49 -3.89 7.66 -2.49
C ILE A 49 -4.13 8.50 -3.75
N ALA A 50 -3.12 8.65 -4.62
CA ALA A 50 -3.24 9.40 -5.87
C ALA A 50 -4.24 8.75 -6.85
N ILE A 51 -4.24 7.42 -6.96
CA ILE A 51 -5.19 6.67 -7.81
C ILE A 51 -6.62 6.87 -7.30
N ASP A 52 -6.86 6.73 -5.99
CA ASP A 52 -8.19 6.95 -5.42
C ASP A 52 -8.66 8.39 -5.58
N GLY A 53 -7.78 9.38 -5.36
CA GLY A 53 -8.11 10.79 -5.58
C GLY A 53 -8.41 11.12 -7.04
N THR A 54 -7.74 10.46 -7.98
CA THR A 54 -8.02 10.59 -9.41
C THR A 54 -9.33 9.91 -9.79
N ARG A 55 -9.61 8.74 -9.22
CA ARG A 55 -10.84 7.99 -9.47
C ARG A 55 -12.08 8.72 -8.96
N ASN A 56 -12.02 9.27 -7.75
CA ASN A 56 -13.12 10.09 -7.21
C ASN A 56 -13.41 11.34 -8.05
N ARG A 57 -12.41 11.91 -8.76
CA ARG A 57 -12.62 13.06 -9.67
C ARG A 57 -13.18 12.69 -11.04
N LEU A 58 -13.07 11.42 -11.44
CA LEU A 58 -13.60 10.93 -12.73
C LEU A 58 -15.04 10.42 -12.59
N ASP A 59 -15.47 10.11 -11.37
CA ASP A 59 -16.83 9.69 -11.03
C ASP A 59 -17.76 10.88 -10.65
N GLU A 60 -17.24 12.12 -10.60
CA GLU A 60 -17.96 13.41 -10.48
C GLU A 60 -18.26 14.03 -11.85
#